data_AF-A0A382QFH7-F1
#
_entry.id   AF-A0A382QFH7-F1
#
_cell.length_a   1.000
_cell.length_b   1.000
_cell.length_c   1.000
_cell.angle_alpha   90.00
_cell.angle_beta   90.00
_cell.angle_gamma   90.00
#
_symmetry.space_group_name_H-M   'P 1'
#
loop_
_entity.id
_entity.type
_entity.pdbx_description
1 polymer ?
#
loop_
_entity_poly.entity_id
_entity_poly.type
_entity_poly.pdbx_seq_one_letter_code
_entity_poly.pdbx_strand_id
1 'polypeptide(L)'
;MVVPATQNGHALALPQTKSYARIPQVLDVPNLIQSQLQSYEWFRNDALREVYEEISPIADYTSKKYELHFAEHYFRTPKYSPQACKEREITFSQPLYVRTRLVMKETGEIKEQ
;
A
#
# COMPACT_ATOMS: atom_id res chain seq x y z
N MET A 1 3.30 -12.53 -14.15
CA MET A 1 3.64 -13.78 -13.44
C MET A 1 2.31 -14.41 -13.01
N VAL A 2 1.86 -15.45 -13.71
CA VAL A 2 0.66 -16.22 -13.35
C VAL A 2 0.97 -16.98 -12.06
N VAL A 3 0.26 -16.65 -10.97
CA VAL A 3 0.40 -17.36 -9.70
C VAL A 3 -0.46 -18.62 -9.81
N PRO A 4 0.12 -19.84 -9.81
CA PRO A 4 -0.67 -21.06 -9.86
C PRO A 4 -1.44 -21.22 -8.55
N ALA A 5 -2.68 -21.70 -8.63
CA ALA A 5 -3.47 -22.05 -7.45
C ALA A 5 -2.85 -23.28 -6.77
N THR A 6 -2.01 -23.07 -5.75
CA THR A 6 -1.43 -24.14 -4.94
C THR A 6 -2.31 -24.39 -3.71
N GLN A 7 -2.89 -25.58 -3.60
CA GLN A 7 -3.40 -26.12 -2.33
C GLN A 7 -2.42 -27.23 -1.89
N ASN A 8 -1.82 -27.08 -0.71
CA ASN A 8 -1.00 -28.11 -0.03
C ASN A 8 0.19 -28.71 -0.82
N GLY A 9 0.93 -27.91 -1.60
CA GLY A 9 2.20 -28.35 -2.19
C GLY A 9 2.11 -29.43 -3.29
N HIS A 10 0.92 -29.87 -3.66
CA HIS A 10 0.67 -30.72 -4.82
C HIS A 10 0.10 -29.88 -5.97
N ALA A 11 0.63 -30.02 -7.17
CA ALA A 11 0.04 -29.42 -8.36
C ALA A 11 -1.37 -30.00 -8.55
N LEU A 12 -2.41 -29.19 -8.37
CA LEU A 12 -3.78 -29.59 -8.71
C LEU A 12 -3.86 -29.76 -10.22
N ALA A 13 -3.84 -31.01 -10.68
CA ALA A 13 -4.29 -31.33 -12.02
C ALA A 13 -5.79 -31.03 -12.07
N LEU A 14 -6.19 -30.00 -12.82
CA LEU A 14 -7.59 -29.74 -13.08
C LEU A 14 -8.20 -30.96 -13.80
N PRO A 15 -9.44 -31.35 -13.47
CA PRO A 15 -10.11 -32.43 -14.17
C PRO A 15 -10.17 -32.12 -15.67
N GLN A 16 -9.89 -33.11 -16.52
CA GLN A 16 -9.98 -32.92 -17.97
C GLN A 16 -11.43 -32.63 -18.38
N THR A 17 -11.67 -31.40 -18.85
CA THR A 17 -12.97 -30.97 -19.36
C THR A 17 -12.94 -30.91 -20.89
N LYS A 18 -13.96 -31.49 -21.53
CA LYS A 18 -14.11 -31.41 -22.99
C LYS A 18 -14.68 -30.05 -23.37
N SER A 19 -13.88 -29.25 -24.08
CA SER A 19 -14.34 -27.99 -24.66
C SER A 19 -14.95 -28.21 -26.05
N TYR A 20 -16.10 -27.58 -26.33
CA TYR A 20 -16.74 -27.55 -27.64
C TYR A 20 -16.54 -26.20 -28.35
N ALA A 21 -15.67 -25.33 -27.81
CA ALA A 21 -15.37 -24.02 -28.39
C ALA A 21 -14.75 -24.20 -29.79
N ARG A 22 -15.30 -23.47 -30.78
CA ARG A 22 -14.82 -23.48 -32.17
C ARG A 22 -13.89 -22.31 -32.50
N ILE A 23 -13.87 -21.29 -31.65
CA ILE A 23 -13.05 -20.09 -31.79
C ILE A 23 -11.84 -20.23 -30.86
N PRO A 24 -10.61 -19.95 -31.34
CA PRO A 24 -9.42 -20.03 -30.50
C PRO A 24 -9.41 -18.91 -29.45
N GLN A 25 -9.00 -19.26 -28.23
CA GLN A 25 -8.67 -18.29 -27.20
C GLN A 25 -7.32 -17.66 -27.55
N VAL A 26 -7.33 -16.36 -27.87
CA VAL A 26 -6.13 -15.61 -28.29
C VAL A 26 -5.46 -14.86 -27.14
N LEU A 27 -6.12 -14.83 -25.96
CA LEU A 27 -5.63 -14.16 -24.74
C LEU A 27 -5.98 -15.01 -23.52
N ASP A 28 -5.03 -15.14 -22.61
CA ASP A 28 -5.26 -15.82 -21.33
C ASP A 28 -6.15 -15.00 -20.40
N VAL A 29 -6.79 -15.69 -19.45
CA VAL A 29 -7.56 -15.03 -18.39
C VAL A 29 -6.57 -14.31 -17.48
N PRO A 30 -6.67 -12.98 -17.31
CA PRO A 30 -5.78 -12.22 -16.45
C PRO A 30 -6.09 -12.52 -14.97
N ASN A 31 -5.25 -11.99 -14.08
CA ASN A 31 -5.53 -12.05 -12.65
C ASN A 31 -6.78 -11.21 -12.34
N LEU A 32 -7.88 -11.88 -11.96
CA LEU A 32 -9.18 -11.24 -11.76
C LEU A 32 -9.23 -10.28 -10.56
N ILE A 33 -8.28 -10.38 -9.63
CA ILE A 33 -8.15 -9.46 -8.48
C ILE A 33 -7.04 -8.42 -8.69
N GLN A 34 -6.43 -8.37 -9.87
CA GLN A 34 -5.32 -7.47 -10.17
C GLN A 34 -5.67 -6.00 -9.92
N SER A 35 -6.87 -5.58 -10.31
CA SER A 35 -7.31 -4.19 -10.09
C SER A 35 -7.30 -3.81 -8.61
N GLN A 36 -7.66 -4.75 -7.71
CA GLN A 36 -7.70 -4.49 -6.27
C GLN A 36 -6.28 -4.36 -5.71
N LEU A 37 -5.38 -5.25 -6.13
CA LEU A 37 -3.98 -5.22 -5.74
C LEU A 37 -3.28 -3.95 -6.22
N GLN A 38 -3.43 -3.62 -7.51
CA GLN A 38 -2.80 -2.45 -8.11
C GLN A 38 -3.32 -1.15 -7.52
N SER A 39 -4.65 -1.04 -7.30
CA SER A 39 -5.23 0.16 -6.68
C SER A 39 -4.67 0.39 -5.28
N TYR A 40 -4.49 -0.66 -4.48
CA TYR A 40 -3.96 -0.53 -3.13
C TYR A 40 -2.44 -0.24 -3.11
N GLU A 41 -1.67 -0.84 -4.02
CA GLU A 41 -0.24 -0.51 -4.17
C GLU A 41 -0.02 0.95 -4.58
N TRP A 42 -0.78 1.43 -5.57
CA TRP A 42 -0.78 2.84 -5.96
C TRP A 42 -1.15 3.75 -4.79
N PHE A 43 -2.23 3.43 -4.07
CA PHE A 43 -2.65 4.22 -2.90
C PHE A 43 -1.54 4.32 -1.85
N ARG A 44 -0.91 3.18 -1.53
CA ARG A 44 0.14 3.10 -0.50
C ARG A 44 1.41 3.85 -0.87
N ASN A 45 1.75 3.98 -2.15
CA ASN A 45 3.04 4.52 -2.58
C ASN A 45 2.93 5.95 -3.11
N ASP A 46 1.95 6.20 -3.97
CA ASP A 46 1.84 7.43 -4.74
C ASP A 46 0.79 8.36 -4.14
N ALA A 47 -0.43 7.87 -3.91
CA ALA A 47 -1.53 8.72 -3.44
C ALA A 47 -1.24 9.36 -2.07
N LEU A 48 -0.66 8.61 -1.13
CA LEU A 48 -0.28 9.16 0.18
C LEU A 48 0.82 10.23 0.05
N ARG A 49 1.80 10.02 -0.83
CA ARG A 49 2.88 11.00 -1.07
C ARG A 49 2.30 12.30 -1.64
N GLU A 50 1.43 12.19 -2.64
CA GLU A 50 0.76 13.35 -3.26
C GLU A 50 -0.02 14.17 -2.22
N VAL A 51 -0.76 13.52 -1.32
CA VAL A 51 -1.49 14.21 -0.25
C VAL A 51 -0.54 14.92 0.73
N TYR A 52 0.59 14.30 1.09
CA TYR A 52 1.57 14.94 1.97
C TYR A 52 2.24 16.15 1.31
N GLU A 53 2.53 16.07 0.01
CA GLU A 53 3.07 17.18 -0.78
C GLU A 53 2.06 18.33 -0.90
N GLU A 54 0.77 18.03 -1.07
CA GLU A 54 -0.30 19.04 -1.18
C GLU A 54 -0.46 19.86 0.11
N ILE A 55 -0.39 19.22 1.28
CA ILE A 55 -0.55 19.91 2.56
C ILE A 55 0.75 20.58 3.06
N SER A 56 1.89 20.29 2.43
CA SER A 56 3.21 20.74 2.89
C SER A 56 3.69 21.97 2.12
N PRO A 57 4.28 22.99 2.78
CA PRO A 57 4.50 23.08 4.22
C PRO A 57 3.27 23.58 5.00
N ILE A 58 3.13 23.11 6.23
CA ILE A 58 2.21 23.71 7.20
C ILE A 58 2.95 24.84 7.92
N ALA A 59 2.54 26.08 7.67
CA ALA A 59 3.09 27.27 8.32
C ALA A 59 2.36 27.61 9.62
N ASP A 60 3.08 28.25 10.55
CA ASP A 60 2.47 28.82 11.76
C ASP A 60 1.53 30.00 11.44
N TYR A 61 0.73 30.44 12.42
CA TYR A 61 -0.24 31.53 12.22
C TYR A 61 0.41 32.86 11.80
N THR A 62 1.67 33.10 12.17
CA THR A 62 2.42 34.29 11.71
C THR A 62 3.15 34.06 10.39
N SER A 63 3.27 32.80 9.97
CA SER A 63 4.06 32.31 8.84
C SER A 63 5.55 32.70 8.90
N LYS A 64 6.03 33.14 10.07
CA LYS A 64 7.38 33.71 10.26
C LYS A 64 8.26 32.89 11.20
N LYS A 65 7.70 31.97 11.99
CA LYS A 65 8.46 31.28 13.04
C LYS A 65 8.70 29.82 12.72
N TYR A 66 7.66 29.11 12.31
CA TYR A 66 7.73 27.66 12.15
C TYR A 66 7.12 27.21 10.83
N GLU A 67 7.76 26.21 10.21
CA GLU A 67 7.20 25.43 9.11
C GLU A 67 7.38 23.94 9.38
N LEU A 68 6.30 23.19 9.28
CA LEU A 68 6.32 21.73 9.32
C LEU A 68 6.26 21.18 7.90
N HIS A 69 7.24 20.37 7.55
CA HIS A 69 7.34 19.69 6.26
C HIS A 69 7.13 18.20 6.45
N PHE A 70 6.26 17.61 5.63
CA PHE A 70 6.12 16.16 5.53
C PHE A 70 7.10 15.63 4.49
N ALA A 71 7.82 14.56 4.83
CA ALA A 71 8.77 13.90 3.95
C ALA A 71 8.24 12.51 3.57
N GLU A 72 9.10 11.50 3.55
CA GLU A 72 8.74 10.13 3.20
C GLU A 72 7.87 9.45 4.26
N HIS A 73 6.95 8.60 3.81
CA HIS A 73 6.18 7.69 4.65
C HIS A 73 6.56 6.24 4.41
N TYR A 74 6.38 5.40 5.43
CA TYR A 74 6.61 3.97 5.33
C TYR A 74 5.67 3.19 6.25
N PHE A 75 5.33 1.97 5.82
CA PHE A 75 4.54 1.04 6.60
C PHE A 75 5.45 0.06 7.32
N ARG A 76 5.20 -0.16 8.62
CA ARG A 76 5.86 -1.25 9.37
C ARG A 76 5.13 -2.57 9.18
N THR A 77 5.78 -3.64 9.62
CA THR A 77 5.17 -4.97 9.64
C THR A 77 3.87 -4.97 10.44
N PRO A 78 2.82 -5.69 9.98
CA PRO A 78 1.59 -5.81 10.72
C PRO A 78 1.85 -6.47 12.08
N LYS A 79 1.09 -6.06 13.11
CA LYS A 79 1.26 -6.58 14.47
C LYS A 79 0.82 -8.05 14.60
N TYR A 80 -0.16 -8.46 13.79
CA TYR A 80 -0.76 -9.79 13.81
C TYR A 80 -0.91 -10.31 12.37
N SER A 81 -0.94 -11.63 12.20
CA SER A 81 -1.24 -12.24 10.91
C SER A 81 -2.73 -12.15 10.57
N PRO A 82 -3.13 -12.25 9.29
CA PRO A 82 -4.55 -12.26 8.92
C PRO A 82 -5.35 -13.36 9.61
N GLN A 83 -4.74 -14.53 9.84
CA GLN A 83 -5.39 -15.65 10.53
C GLN A 83 -5.65 -15.32 12.00
N ALA A 84 -4.65 -14.80 12.71
CA ALA A 84 -4.82 -14.38 14.10
C ALA A 84 -5.85 -13.25 14.25
N CYS A 85 -5.92 -12.34 13.26
CA CYS A 85 -6.93 -11.29 13.22
C CYS A 85 -8.34 -11.84 13.09
N LYS A 86 -8.55 -12.85 12.23
CA LYS A 86 -9.84 -13.53 12.08
C LYS A 86 -10.26 -14.24 13.37
N GLU A 87 -9.35 -15.00 13.99
CA GLU A 87 -9.63 -15.77 15.21
C GLU A 87 -9.96 -14.89 16.42
N ARG A 88 -9.34 -13.71 16.49
CA ARG A 88 -9.50 -12.77 17.60
C ARG A 88 -10.52 -11.66 17.31
N GLU A 89 -11.18 -11.69 16.15
CA GLU A 89 -12.12 -10.66 15.70
C GLU A 89 -11.56 -9.23 15.76
N ILE A 90 -10.29 -9.07 15.39
CA ILE A 90 -9.58 -7.78 15.34
C ILE A 90 -9.22 -7.38 13.91
N THR A 91 -9.02 -6.08 13.69
CA THR A 91 -8.63 -5.55 12.37
C THR A 91 -7.18 -5.86 12.02
N PHE A 92 -6.97 -6.45 10.84
CA PHE A 92 -5.63 -6.57 10.25
C PHE A 92 -5.16 -5.19 9.76
N SER A 93 -4.08 -4.68 10.34
CA SER A 93 -3.56 -3.34 10.03
C SER A 93 -2.04 -3.28 10.12
N GLN A 94 -1.47 -2.31 9.39
CA GLN A 94 -0.05 -1.96 9.43
C GLN A 94 0.12 -0.55 9.97
N PRO A 95 1.06 -0.32 10.91
CA PRO A 95 1.38 1.03 11.35
C PRO A 95 2.00 1.85 10.20
N LEU A 96 1.49 3.06 9.98
CA LEU A 96 2.04 4.05 9.07
C LEU A 96 2.89 5.05 9.84
N TYR A 97 4.12 5.28 9.38
CA TYR A 97 5.03 6.29 9.90
C TYR A 97 5.34 7.30 8.81
N VAL A 98 5.51 8.56 9.19
CA VAL A 98 5.86 9.66 8.28
C VAL A 98 7.01 10.42 8.90
N ARG A 99 8.07 10.65 8.14
CA ARG A 99 9.18 11.53 8.55
C ARG A 99 8.74 12.97 8.40
N THR A 100 9.02 13.77 9.41
CA THR A 100 8.65 15.19 9.46
C THR A 100 9.86 16.05 9.75
N ARG A 101 9.89 17.25 9.18
CA ARG A 101 10.93 18.24 9.43
C ARG A 101 10.30 19.53 9.91
N LEU A 102 10.66 19.96 11.11
CA LEU A 102 10.27 21.24 11.67
C LEU A 102 11.41 22.25 11.44
N VAL A 103 11.12 23.29 10.66
CA VAL A 103 12.04 24.39 10.38
C VAL A 103 11.71 25.57 11.28
N MET A 104 12.68 26.01 12.08
CA MET A 104 12.58 27.21 12.91
C MET A 104 13.24 28.38 12.18
N LYS A 105 12.44 29.28 11.59
CA LYS A 105 12.94 30.35 10.72
C LYS A 105 13.80 31.38 11.47
N GLU A 106 13.52 31.62 12.75
CA GLU A 106 14.24 32.61 13.56
C GLU A 106 15.66 32.15 13.92
N THR A 107 15.85 30.85 14.17
CA THR A 107 17.15 30.28 14.59
C THR A 107 17.88 29.57 13.46
N GLY A 108 17.19 29.24 12.37
CA GLY A 108 17.70 28.38 11.29
C GLY A 108 17.79 26.90 11.67
N GLU A 109 17.30 26.51 12.85
CA GLU A 109 17.36 25.12 13.33
C GLU A 109 16.32 24.26 12.59
N ILE A 110 16.76 23.07 12.15
CA ILE A 110 15.89 22.06 11.53
C ILE A 110 15.88 20.83 12.43
N LYS A 111 14.70 20.45 12.92
CA LYS A 111 14.50 19.21 13.68
C LYS A 111 13.78 18.19 12.82
N GLU A 112 14.32 16.98 12.77
CA GLU A 112 13.73 15.86 12.03
C GLU A 112 13.24 14.77 13.00
N GLN A 113 12.05 14.24 12.75
CA GLN A 113 11.40 13.18 13.55
C GLN A 113 10.70 12.14 12.67
#